data_AF-A0A1S8XZ84-F1
#
_entry.id   AF-A0A1S8XZ84-F1
#
_cell.length_a   1.000
_cell.length_b   1.000
_cell.length_c   1.000
_cell.angle_alpha   90.00
_cell.angle_beta   90.00
_cell.angle_gamma   90.00
#
_symmetry.space_group_name_H-M   'P 1'
#
loop_
_entity.id
_entity.type
_entity.pdbx_description
1 polymer ?
#
loop_
_entity_poly.entity_id
_entity_poly.type
_entity_poly.pdbx_seq_one_letter_code
_entity_poly.pdbx_strand_id
1 'polypeptide(L)'
;MTCDDVRVALSARLDGEDPQASPAALDAHTGSCPDCRSWLASAEQVTRLTRLRPVRVPDLTASVLAAVAAERATARAAAAATVRARRQLLRVAVAVAAVAQLAVALPVLVGGFGVGADAHTGREMASFDVALAVGFALAAWRPERARAFLPVALVLALCLAATSALDIANSTTALVHEAGHLAAVVQAGLLWALGRAGGEPNRPLGLADRPVHRRAWPA
;
A
#
# COMPACT_ATOMS: atom_id res chain seq x y z
N MET A 1 -6.28 -33.99 49.29
CA MET A 1 -6.10 -32.52 49.36
C MET A 1 -6.45 -32.07 50.76
N THR A 2 -5.67 -31.18 51.34
CA THR A 2 -6.03 -30.57 52.63
C THR A 2 -7.10 -29.50 52.42
N CYS A 3 -7.84 -29.14 53.46
CA CYS A 3 -8.80 -28.04 53.38
C CYS A 3 -8.13 -26.71 52.98
N ASP A 4 -6.86 -26.52 53.33
CA ASP A 4 -6.09 -25.32 53.01
C ASP A 4 -5.81 -25.23 51.50
N ASP A 5 -5.30 -26.32 50.91
CA ASP A 5 -5.06 -26.42 49.45
C ASP A 5 -6.35 -26.15 48.66
N VAL A 6 -7.48 -26.69 49.14
CA VAL A 6 -8.78 -26.54 48.49
C VAL A 6 -9.27 -25.10 48.59
N ARG A 7 -9.08 -24.41 49.72
CA ARG A 7 -9.47 -23.00 49.87
C ARG A 7 -8.64 -22.09 48.95
N VAL A 8 -7.33 -22.34 48.85
CA VAL A 8 -6.45 -21.60 47.92
C VAL A 8 -6.91 -21.79 46.47
N ALA A 9 -7.12 -23.04 46.05
CA ALA A 9 -7.58 -23.34 44.70
C ALA A 9 -8.97 -22.75 44.39
N LEU A 10 -9.90 -22.80 45.34
CA LEU A 10 -11.22 -22.18 45.19
C LEU A 10 -11.15 -20.65 45.13
N SER A 11 -10.21 -20.01 45.84
CA SER A 11 -9.96 -18.56 45.75
C SER A 11 -9.47 -18.18 44.35
N ALA A 12 -8.44 -18.87 43.84
CA ALA A 12 -7.91 -18.66 42.49
C ALA A 12 -9.02 -18.77 41.43
N ARG A 13 -9.91 -19.77 41.58
CA ARG A 13 -11.08 -19.94 40.71
C ARG A 13 -12.03 -18.74 40.75
N LEU A 14 -12.26 -18.12 41.91
CA LEU A 14 -13.12 -16.95 42.07
C LEU A 14 -12.51 -15.67 41.45
N ASP A 15 -11.19 -15.59 41.39
CA ASP A 15 -10.46 -14.48 40.77
C ASP A 15 -10.30 -14.65 39.25
N GLY A 16 -10.54 -15.86 38.73
CA GLY A 16 -10.36 -16.22 37.32
C GLY A 16 -8.94 -16.67 37.00
N GLU A 17 -8.16 -17.00 38.03
CA GLU A 17 -6.80 -17.55 37.95
C GLU A 17 -6.82 -19.09 37.88
N ASP A 18 -5.68 -19.71 37.55
CA ASP A 18 -5.55 -21.17 37.50
C ASP A 18 -5.55 -21.79 38.91
N PRO A 19 -6.53 -22.65 39.26
CA PRO A 19 -6.63 -23.28 40.58
C PRO A 19 -5.51 -24.27 40.92
N GLN A 20 -4.72 -24.71 39.93
CA GLN A 20 -3.71 -25.77 40.07
C GLN A 20 -4.25 -27.07 40.71
N ALA A 21 -5.55 -27.30 40.60
CA ALA A 21 -6.28 -28.44 41.10
C ALA A 21 -7.40 -28.80 40.11
N SER A 22 -7.73 -30.09 39.99
CA SER A 22 -8.78 -30.50 39.06
C SER A 22 -10.17 -30.06 39.59
N PRO A 23 -11.07 -29.57 38.72
CA PRO A 23 -12.42 -29.20 39.12
C PRO A 23 -13.16 -30.33 39.84
N ALA A 24 -13.00 -31.57 39.33
CA ALA A 24 -13.60 -32.75 39.95
C ALA A 24 -13.10 -33.01 41.38
N ALA A 25 -11.82 -32.73 41.68
CA ALA A 25 -11.28 -32.89 43.03
C ALA A 25 -11.81 -31.81 44.00
N LEU A 26 -11.95 -30.57 43.52
CA LEU A 26 -12.54 -29.46 44.29
C LEU A 26 -14.03 -29.71 44.57
N ASP A 27 -14.78 -30.21 43.58
CA ASP A 27 -16.20 -30.52 43.70
C ASP A 27 -16.43 -31.74 44.61
N ALA A 28 -15.58 -32.78 44.52
CA ALA A 28 -15.62 -33.92 45.43
C ALA A 28 -15.31 -33.52 46.89
N HIS A 29 -14.36 -32.61 47.10
CA HIS A 29 -14.01 -32.13 48.44
C HIS A 29 -15.11 -31.24 49.02
N THR A 30 -15.66 -30.31 48.25
CA THR A 30 -16.81 -29.51 48.69
C THR A 30 -18.07 -30.37 48.86
N GLY A 31 -18.21 -31.49 48.13
CA GLY A 31 -19.28 -32.47 48.35
C GLY A 31 -19.22 -33.16 49.72
N SER A 32 -18.01 -33.42 50.24
CA SER A 32 -17.81 -34.17 51.49
C SER A 32 -17.48 -33.30 52.72
N CYS A 33 -16.89 -32.11 52.53
CA CYS A 33 -16.43 -31.23 53.61
C CYS A 33 -17.38 -30.03 53.86
N PRO A 34 -18.11 -29.97 54.99
CA PRO A 34 -19.00 -28.85 55.30
C PRO A 34 -18.27 -27.52 55.49
N ASP A 35 -17.04 -27.53 56.02
CA ASP A 35 -16.26 -26.31 56.28
C ASP A 35 -15.77 -25.63 54.99
N CYS A 36 -15.42 -26.42 53.98
CA CYS A 36 -15.05 -25.87 52.67
C CYS A 36 -16.28 -25.38 51.89
N ARG A 37 -17.46 -25.98 52.08
CA ARG A 37 -18.72 -25.45 51.52
C ARG A 37 -19.10 -24.10 52.12
N SER A 38 -19.07 -23.99 53.45
CA SER A 38 -19.42 -22.75 54.14
C SER A 38 -18.43 -21.62 53.82
N TRP A 39 -17.15 -21.96 53.73
CA TRP A 39 -16.11 -21.04 53.29
C TRP A 39 -16.35 -20.55 51.85
N LEU A 40 -16.63 -21.45 50.90
CA LEU A 40 -16.86 -21.08 49.50
C LEU A 40 -18.09 -20.17 49.36
N ALA A 41 -19.20 -20.49 50.02
CA ALA A 41 -20.41 -19.66 50.00
C ALA A 41 -20.15 -18.24 50.55
N SER A 42 -19.32 -18.13 51.60
CA SER A 42 -18.91 -16.85 52.17
C SER A 42 -18.03 -16.06 51.21
N ALA A 43 -17.06 -16.72 50.57
CA ALA A 43 -16.17 -16.11 49.58
C ALA A 43 -16.94 -15.61 48.34
N GLU A 44 -17.88 -16.41 47.82
CA GLU A 44 -18.77 -16.02 46.71
C GLU A 44 -19.61 -14.79 47.06
N GLN A 45 -20.11 -14.70 48.30
CA GLN A 45 -20.87 -13.54 48.77
C GLN A 45 -20.01 -12.28 48.81
N VAL A 46 -18.78 -12.35 49.33
CA VAL A 46 -17.84 -11.22 49.35
C VAL A 46 -17.48 -10.79 47.93
N THR A 47 -17.13 -11.73 47.06
CA THR A 47 -16.80 -11.47 45.65
C THR A 47 -17.95 -10.80 44.91
N ARG A 48 -19.19 -11.21 45.19
CA ARG A 48 -20.39 -10.56 44.64
C ARG A 48 -20.53 -9.11 45.11
N LEU A 49 -20.34 -8.86 46.41
CA LEU A 49 -20.46 -7.51 46.98
C LEU A 49 -19.35 -6.56 46.47
N THR A 50 -18.13 -7.07 46.25
CA THR A 50 -17.01 -6.25 45.77
C THR A 50 -17.07 -5.99 44.26
N ARG A 51 -17.44 -6.98 43.44
CA ARG A 51 -17.51 -6.84 41.97
C ARG A 51 -18.71 -6.03 41.48
N LEU A 52 -19.81 -5.99 42.23
CA LEU A 52 -21.04 -5.31 41.81
C LEU A 52 -21.11 -3.84 42.22
N ARG A 53 -20.02 -3.22 42.67
CA ARG A 53 -20.02 -1.81 43.06
C ARG A 53 -20.16 -0.94 41.79
N PRO A 54 -21.30 -0.26 41.57
CA PRO A 54 -21.49 0.55 40.39
C PRO A 54 -20.52 1.72 40.44
N VAL A 55 -19.53 1.72 39.56
CA VAL A 55 -18.68 2.88 39.32
C VAL A 55 -19.34 3.70 38.23
N ARG A 56 -19.59 4.99 38.49
CA ARG A 56 -20.08 5.91 37.46
C ARG A 56 -18.91 6.26 36.55
N VAL A 57 -18.75 5.51 35.47
CA VAL A 57 -17.77 5.79 34.41
C VAL A 57 -18.42 6.73 33.39
N PRO A 58 -17.75 7.83 32.97
CA PRO A 58 -18.25 8.65 31.88
C PRO A 58 -18.34 7.84 30.59
N ASP A 59 -19.37 8.09 29.78
CA ASP A 59 -19.47 7.47 28.45
C ASP A 59 -18.40 8.04 27.52
N LEU A 60 -17.44 7.19 27.13
CA LEU A 60 -16.33 7.53 26.23
C LEU A 60 -16.60 7.09 24.79
N THR A 61 -17.79 6.56 24.48
CA THR A 61 -18.08 6.02 23.15
C THR A 61 -17.85 7.07 22.06
N ALA A 62 -18.37 8.28 22.27
CA ALA A 62 -18.22 9.36 21.31
C ALA A 62 -16.75 9.81 21.13
N SER A 63 -15.98 9.91 22.21
CA SER A 63 -14.58 10.35 22.16
C SER A 63 -13.69 9.29 21.51
N VAL A 64 -13.90 8.01 21.81
CA VAL A 64 -13.19 6.89 21.17
C VAL A 64 -13.50 6.84 19.68
N LEU A 65 -14.78 6.92 19.28
CA LEU A 65 -15.15 6.92 17.87
C LEU A 65 -14.57 8.12 17.11
N ALA A 66 -14.55 9.30 17.73
CA ALA A 66 -13.94 10.49 17.15
C ALA A 66 -12.42 10.34 16.96
N ALA A 67 -11.73 9.79 17.96
CA ALA A 67 -10.28 9.53 17.88
C ALA A 67 -9.95 8.54 16.75
N VAL A 68 -10.69 7.44 16.65
CA VAL A 68 -10.51 6.44 15.59
C VAL A 68 -10.82 7.04 14.20
N ALA A 69 -11.85 7.88 14.09
CA ALA A 69 -12.17 8.57 12.83
C ALA A 69 -11.04 9.52 12.40
N ALA A 70 -10.46 10.27 13.35
CA ALA A 70 -9.34 11.16 13.11
C ALA A 70 -8.08 10.40 12.67
N GLU A 71 -7.75 9.28 13.33
CA GLU A 71 -6.63 8.42 12.95
C GLU A 71 -6.78 7.85 11.53
N ARG A 72 -8.00 7.41 11.16
CA ARG A 72 -8.26 6.97 9.78
C ARG A 72 -8.14 8.11 8.78
N ALA A 73 -8.52 9.33 9.14
CA ALA A 73 -8.38 10.49 8.26
C ALA A 73 -6.91 10.84 8.02
N THR A 74 -6.08 10.84 9.06
CA THR A 74 -4.63 11.10 8.94
C THR A 74 -3.93 10.00 8.14
N ALA A 75 -4.26 8.72 8.37
CA ALA A 75 -3.72 7.60 7.60
C ALA A 75 -4.06 7.71 6.09
N ARG A 76 -5.31 8.07 5.76
CA ARG A 76 -5.71 8.30 4.36
C ARG A 76 -4.99 9.50 3.74
N ALA A 77 -4.81 10.59 4.49
CA ALA A 77 -4.11 11.76 4.02
C ALA A 77 -2.62 11.46 3.74
N ALA A 78 -1.97 10.69 4.62
CA ALA A 78 -0.59 10.23 4.44
C ALA A 78 -0.46 9.33 3.21
N ALA A 79 -1.33 8.33 3.07
CA ALA A 79 -1.33 7.45 1.89
C ALA A 79 -1.52 8.25 0.58
N ALA A 80 -2.45 9.21 0.57
CA ALA A 80 -2.67 10.08 -0.58
C ALA A 80 -1.44 10.97 -0.87
N ALA A 81 -0.75 11.45 0.15
CA ALA A 81 0.50 12.20 -0.01
C ALA A 81 1.61 11.34 -0.63
N THR A 82 1.78 10.10 -0.17
CA THR A 82 2.74 9.15 -0.74
C THR A 82 2.46 8.84 -2.21
N VAL A 83 1.19 8.63 -2.58
CA VAL A 83 0.79 8.42 -3.98
C VAL A 83 1.10 9.65 -4.83
N ARG A 84 0.79 10.86 -4.34
CA ARG A 84 1.12 12.12 -5.04
C ARG A 84 2.63 12.30 -5.22
N ALA A 85 3.42 12.05 -4.16
CA ALA A 85 4.87 12.14 -4.21
C ALA A 85 5.45 11.15 -5.23
N ARG A 86 5.03 9.88 -5.21
CA ARG A 86 5.44 8.87 -6.19
C ARG A 86 5.09 9.30 -7.62
N ARG A 87 3.89 9.84 -7.84
CA ARG A 87 3.48 10.35 -9.17
C ARG A 87 4.36 11.52 -9.61
N GLN A 88 4.71 12.45 -8.72
CA GLN A 88 5.62 13.55 -9.05
C GLN A 88 7.02 13.05 -9.39
N LEU A 89 7.58 12.12 -8.61
CA LEU A 89 8.87 11.51 -8.89
C LEU A 89 8.90 10.83 -10.27
N LEU A 90 7.85 10.07 -10.61
CA LEU A 90 7.73 9.44 -11.94
C LEU A 90 7.65 10.48 -13.07
N ARG A 91 6.93 11.58 -12.88
CA ARG A 91 6.86 12.67 -13.88
C ARG A 91 8.22 13.33 -14.09
N VAL A 92 8.93 13.63 -13.00
CA VAL A 92 10.28 14.18 -13.07
C VAL A 92 11.23 13.21 -13.75
N ALA A 93 11.18 11.91 -13.41
CA ALA A 93 12.02 10.89 -14.03
C ALA A 93 11.78 10.78 -15.54
N VAL A 94 10.51 10.74 -16.00
CA VAL A 94 10.19 10.74 -17.44
C VAL A 94 10.67 12.02 -18.11
N ALA A 95 10.49 13.19 -17.48
CA ALA A 95 10.94 14.46 -18.04
C ALA A 95 12.47 14.52 -18.18
N VAL A 96 13.21 14.11 -17.15
CA VAL A 96 14.68 14.07 -17.17
C VAL A 96 15.17 13.11 -18.25
N ALA A 97 14.59 11.92 -18.36
CA ALA A 97 14.97 10.95 -19.38
C ALA A 97 14.69 11.48 -20.80
N ALA A 98 13.54 12.12 -21.02
CA ALA A 98 13.22 12.78 -22.29
C ALA A 98 14.19 13.93 -22.63
N VAL A 99 14.56 14.75 -21.65
CA VAL A 99 15.55 15.83 -21.84
C VAL A 99 16.93 15.26 -22.17
N ALA A 100 17.36 14.19 -21.49
CA ALA A 100 18.62 13.51 -21.78
C ALA A 100 18.63 12.93 -23.21
N GLN A 101 17.55 12.26 -23.62
CA GLN A 101 17.39 11.75 -24.98
C GLN A 101 17.46 12.88 -26.01
N LEU A 102 16.78 13.99 -25.77
CA LEU A 102 16.83 15.17 -26.64
C LEU A 102 18.25 15.75 -26.73
N ALA A 103 18.97 15.85 -25.61
CA ALA A 103 20.33 16.36 -25.57
C ALA A 103 21.32 15.48 -26.36
N VAL A 104 21.08 14.17 -26.41
CA VAL A 104 21.88 13.23 -27.22
C VAL A 104 21.52 13.30 -28.71
N ALA A 105 20.23 13.43 -29.04
CA ALA A 105 19.77 13.44 -30.44
C ALA A 105 20.06 14.77 -31.16
N LEU A 106 20.02 15.90 -30.45
CA LEU A 106 20.10 17.23 -31.05
C LEU A 106 21.43 17.50 -31.81
N PRO A 107 22.62 17.14 -31.28
CA PRO A 107 23.87 17.31 -32.01
C PRO A 107 23.94 16.49 -33.29
N VAL A 108 23.37 15.27 -33.31
CA VAL A 108 23.30 14.42 -34.50
C VAL A 108 22.37 15.04 -35.54
N LEU A 109 21.22 15.57 -35.11
CA LEU A 109 20.25 16.21 -35.98
C LEU A 109 20.78 17.49 -36.64
N VAL A 110 21.42 18.37 -35.84
CA VAL A 110 21.84 19.70 -36.30
C VAL A 110 23.23 19.69 -36.93
N GLY A 111 24.16 18.95 -36.34
CA GLY A 111 25.57 18.96 -36.72
C GLY A 111 26.03 17.74 -37.53
N GLY A 112 25.18 16.71 -37.68
CA GLY A 112 25.56 15.49 -38.40
C GLY A 112 26.67 14.68 -37.72
N PHE A 113 26.91 14.89 -36.43
CA PHE A 113 27.99 14.25 -35.64
C PHE A 113 27.72 12.77 -35.30
N GLY A 114 27.20 11.99 -36.26
CA GLY A 114 26.93 10.56 -36.08
C GLY A 114 28.22 9.73 -36.13
N VAL A 115 28.34 8.74 -35.24
CA VAL A 115 29.45 7.77 -35.26
C VAL A 115 29.02 6.58 -36.11
N GLY A 116 29.67 6.36 -37.26
CA GLY A 116 29.54 5.13 -38.05
C GLY A 116 28.36 5.04 -39.04
N ALA A 117 27.38 5.96 -39.00
CA ALA A 117 26.31 6.07 -39.99
C ALA A 117 26.56 7.22 -40.98
N ASP A 118 25.98 7.14 -42.18
CA ASP A 118 25.98 8.27 -43.11
C ASP A 118 25.19 9.45 -42.52
N ALA A 119 25.57 10.67 -42.88
CA ALA A 119 24.98 11.88 -42.31
C ALA A 119 23.49 12.07 -42.65
N HIS A 120 22.96 11.37 -43.66
CA HIS A 120 21.54 11.43 -44.00
C HIS A 120 20.74 10.50 -43.07
N THR A 121 21.08 9.21 -43.00
CA THR A 121 20.44 8.24 -42.09
C THR A 121 20.61 8.63 -40.62
N GLY A 122 21.77 9.17 -40.23
CA GLY A 122 21.97 9.71 -38.89
C GLY A 122 20.99 10.83 -38.53
N ARG A 123 20.70 11.75 -39.48
CA ARG A 123 19.71 12.82 -39.29
C ARG A 123 18.29 12.30 -39.25
N GLU A 124 17.95 11.32 -40.09
CA GLU A 124 16.65 10.68 -40.08
C GLU A 124 16.38 10.00 -38.73
N MET A 125 17.30 9.16 -38.25
CA MET A 125 17.20 8.52 -36.94
C MET A 125 17.09 9.55 -35.81
N ALA A 126 17.96 10.57 -35.81
CA ALA A 126 17.91 11.63 -34.80
C ALA A 126 16.57 12.39 -34.81
N SER A 127 15.95 12.58 -35.97
CA SER A 127 14.64 13.23 -36.06
C SER A 127 13.53 12.42 -35.37
N PHE A 128 13.56 11.08 -35.50
CA PHE A 128 12.65 10.19 -34.79
C PHE A 128 12.87 10.23 -33.27
N ASP A 129 14.13 10.22 -32.83
CA ASP A 129 14.47 10.33 -31.41
C ASP A 129 14.04 11.66 -30.80
N VAL A 130 14.21 12.76 -31.53
CA VAL A 130 13.71 14.08 -31.10
C VAL A 130 12.19 14.06 -30.98
N ALA A 131 11.48 13.49 -31.96
CA ALA A 131 10.01 13.39 -31.91
C ALA A 131 9.53 12.57 -30.70
N LEU A 132 10.18 11.44 -30.40
CA LEU A 132 9.89 10.61 -29.24
C LEU A 132 10.18 11.35 -27.93
N ALA A 133 11.35 11.99 -27.81
CA ALA A 133 11.72 12.78 -26.64
C ALA A 133 10.69 13.89 -26.35
N VAL A 134 10.26 14.61 -27.39
CA VAL A 134 9.20 15.63 -27.25
C VAL A 134 7.87 15.00 -26.82
N GLY A 135 7.47 13.88 -27.43
CA GLY A 135 6.25 13.15 -27.04
C GLY A 135 6.27 12.71 -25.57
N PHE A 136 7.39 12.21 -25.09
CA PHE A 136 7.57 11.80 -23.70
C PHE A 136 7.64 12.97 -22.72
N ALA A 137 8.27 14.09 -23.10
CA ALA A 137 8.23 15.33 -22.31
C ALA A 137 6.79 15.85 -22.18
N LEU A 138 6.00 15.80 -23.25
CA LEU A 138 4.58 16.15 -23.23
C LEU A 138 3.76 15.19 -22.35
N ALA A 139 4.09 13.89 -22.35
CA ALA A 139 3.49 12.91 -21.45
C ALA A 139 3.84 13.17 -19.97
N ALA A 140 5.06 13.63 -19.67
CA ALA A 140 5.44 14.05 -18.33
C ALA A 140 4.67 15.31 -17.88
N TRP A 141 4.45 16.26 -18.80
CA TRP A 141 3.68 17.48 -18.52
C TRP A 141 2.17 17.23 -18.41
N ARG A 142 1.62 16.33 -19.21
CA ARG A 142 0.22 15.91 -19.17
C ARG A 142 0.12 14.38 -19.04
N PRO A 143 0.18 13.84 -17.81
CA PRO A 143 0.22 12.39 -17.55
C PRO A 143 -1.03 11.66 -18.05
N GLU A 144 -2.13 12.36 -18.32
CA GLU A 144 -3.31 11.80 -18.99
C GLU A 144 -2.95 11.22 -20.37
N ARG A 145 -1.95 11.79 -21.04
CA ARG A 145 -1.44 11.34 -22.34
C ARG A 145 -0.45 10.17 -22.24
N ALA A 146 0.08 9.85 -21.06
CA ALA A 146 1.04 8.76 -20.90
C ALA A 146 0.47 7.42 -21.42
N ARG A 147 -0.84 7.21 -21.28
CA ARG A 147 -1.54 6.03 -21.83
C ARG A 147 -1.51 5.96 -23.36
N ALA A 148 -1.53 7.11 -24.03
CA ALA A 148 -1.48 7.17 -25.50
C ALA A 148 -0.09 6.84 -26.05
N PHE A 149 0.97 7.25 -25.34
CA PHE A 149 2.36 7.01 -25.76
C PHE A 149 2.92 5.65 -25.28
N LEU A 150 2.27 5.01 -24.31
CA LEU A 150 2.71 3.72 -23.78
C LEU A 150 2.84 2.60 -24.82
N PRO A 151 1.85 2.32 -25.70
CA PRO A 151 1.99 1.23 -26.68
C PRO A 151 3.14 1.50 -27.66
N VAL A 152 3.33 2.76 -28.07
CA VAL A 152 4.45 3.17 -28.93
C VAL A 152 5.79 2.90 -28.23
N ALA A 153 5.93 3.32 -26.97
CA ALA A 153 7.15 3.08 -26.18
C ALA A 153 7.44 1.60 -25.97
N LEU A 154 6.42 0.77 -25.74
CA LEU A 154 6.58 -0.68 -25.56
C LEU A 154 7.02 -1.36 -26.85
N VAL A 155 6.37 -1.06 -27.98
CA VAL A 155 6.75 -1.62 -29.28
C VAL A 155 8.18 -1.21 -29.63
N LEU A 156 8.52 0.07 -29.44
CA LEU A 156 9.88 0.56 -29.64
C LEU A 156 10.89 -0.21 -28.77
N ALA A 157 10.63 -0.34 -27.47
CA ALA A 157 11.51 -1.07 -26.55
C ALA A 157 11.67 -2.55 -26.94
N LEU A 158 10.60 -3.20 -27.39
CA LEU A 158 10.64 -4.60 -27.86
C LEU A 158 11.45 -4.75 -29.15
N CYS A 159 11.22 -3.88 -30.14
CA CYS A 159 11.98 -3.88 -31.39
C CYS A 159 13.48 -3.66 -31.11
N LEU A 160 13.81 -2.66 -30.29
CA LEU A 160 15.19 -2.36 -29.91
C LEU A 160 15.84 -3.52 -29.15
N ALA A 161 15.13 -4.15 -28.20
CA ALA A 161 15.64 -5.32 -27.50
C ALA A 161 15.90 -6.50 -28.45
N ALA A 162 15.02 -6.72 -29.42
CA ALA A 162 15.18 -7.77 -30.42
C ALA A 162 16.37 -7.50 -31.36
N THR A 163 16.52 -6.28 -31.88
CA THR A 163 17.65 -5.93 -32.74
C THR A 163 18.97 -5.97 -31.97
N SER A 164 19.02 -5.47 -30.73
CA SER A 164 20.21 -5.59 -29.88
C SER A 164 20.60 -7.05 -29.64
N ALA A 165 19.63 -7.94 -29.41
CA ALA A 165 19.91 -9.36 -29.23
C ALA A 165 20.51 -10.00 -30.50
N LEU A 166 20.03 -9.61 -31.68
CA LEU A 166 20.59 -10.05 -32.97
C LEU A 166 22.01 -9.52 -33.16
N ASP A 167 22.27 -8.26 -32.83
CA ASP A 167 23.59 -7.66 -32.96
C ASP A 167 24.61 -8.33 -32.02
N ILE A 168 24.22 -8.62 -30.78
CA ILE A 168 25.04 -9.38 -29.83
C ILE A 168 25.34 -10.78 -30.38
N ALA A 169 24.32 -11.48 -30.90
CA ALA A 169 24.50 -12.81 -31.48
C ALA A 169 25.43 -12.81 -32.69
N ASN A 170 25.42 -11.73 -33.48
CA ASN A 170 26.28 -11.53 -34.64
C ASN A 170 27.66 -10.92 -34.28
N SER A 171 27.93 -10.66 -33.00
CA SER A 171 29.17 -10.04 -32.50
C SER A 171 29.49 -8.67 -33.12
N THR A 172 28.46 -7.88 -33.42
CA THR A 172 28.59 -6.62 -34.18
C THR A 172 28.68 -5.36 -33.30
N THR A 173 28.65 -5.43 -31.95
CA THR A 173 28.46 -4.23 -31.11
C THR A 173 29.67 -3.74 -30.31
N ALA A 174 29.84 -2.40 -30.33
CA ALA A 174 30.62 -1.65 -29.36
C ALA A 174 29.72 -1.17 -28.20
N LEU A 175 30.18 -1.31 -26.95
CA LEU A 175 29.47 -1.00 -25.68
C LEU A 175 28.72 0.35 -25.63
N VAL A 176 29.12 1.33 -26.44
CA VAL A 176 28.49 2.66 -26.50
C VAL A 176 27.11 2.64 -27.16
N HIS A 177 26.83 1.70 -28.07
CA HIS A 177 25.52 1.57 -28.71
C HIS A 177 24.47 0.95 -27.78
N GLU A 178 24.86 0.09 -26.85
CA GLU A 178 23.93 -0.58 -25.93
C GLU A 178 23.30 0.38 -24.91
N ALA A 179 23.98 1.49 -24.59
CA ALA A 179 23.48 2.50 -23.64
C ALA A 179 22.21 3.23 -24.13
N GLY A 180 22.10 3.50 -25.44
CA GLY A 180 20.90 4.11 -26.04
C GLY A 180 19.68 3.18 -26.01
N HIS A 181 19.91 1.88 -26.22
CA HIS A 181 18.87 0.85 -26.16
C HIS A 181 18.31 0.68 -24.74
N LEU A 182 19.18 0.72 -23.72
CA LEU A 182 18.78 0.68 -22.32
C LEU A 182 17.87 1.87 -21.94
N ALA A 183 18.18 3.07 -22.47
CA ALA A 183 17.38 4.27 -22.20
C ALA A 183 15.93 4.11 -22.66
N ALA A 184 15.68 3.54 -23.84
CA ALA A 184 14.34 3.30 -24.36
C ALA A 184 13.52 2.32 -23.49
N VAL A 185 14.15 1.25 -23.01
CA VAL A 185 13.52 0.28 -22.09
C VAL A 185 13.15 0.93 -20.76
N VAL A 186 14.08 1.71 -20.19
CA VAL A 186 13.84 2.48 -18.96
C VAL A 186 12.67 3.46 -19.16
N GLN A 187 12.64 4.16 -20.29
CA GLN A 187 11.58 5.12 -20.62
C GLN A 187 10.20 4.46 -20.72
N ALA A 188 10.12 3.29 -21.36
CA ALA A 188 8.88 2.51 -21.44
C ALA A 188 8.41 2.06 -20.06
N GLY A 189 9.33 1.59 -19.21
CA GLY A 189 9.04 1.22 -17.82
C GLY A 189 8.53 2.40 -16.98
N LEU A 190 9.14 3.58 -17.13
CA LEU A 190 8.72 4.80 -16.44
C LEU A 190 7.32 5.27 -16.88
N LEU A 191 7.02 5.24 -18.17
CA LEU A 191 5.69 5.58 -18.70
C LEU A 191 4.62 4.60 -18.25
N TRP A 192 4.94 3.30 -18.22
CA TRP A 192 4.04 2.27 -17.69
C TRP A 192 3.72 2.49 -16.21
N ALA A 193 4.77 2.75 -15.40
CA ALA A 193 4.61 3.05 -13.99
C ALA A 193 3.79 4.32 -13.75
N LEU A 194 4.00 5.37 -14.57
CA LEU A 194 3.24 6.61 -14.51
C LEU A 194 1.77 6.41 -14.90
N GLY A 195 1.49 5.60 -15.93
CA GLY A 195 0.14 5.26 -16.37
C GLY A 195 -0.64 4.44 -15.34
N ARG A 196 0.05 3.55 -14.60
CA ARG A 196 -0.50 2.77 -13.48
C ARG A 196 -0.79 3.65 -12.25
N ALA A 197 0.10 4.58 -11.93
CA ALA A 197 -0.04 5.48 -10.78
C ALA A 197 -1.21 6.48 -10.90
N GLY A 198 -1.74 6.68 -12.12
CA GLY A 198 -2.91 7.52 -12.39
C GLY A 198 -4.25 6.76 -12.49
N GLY A 199 -4.26 5.43 -12.35
CA GLY A 199 -5.52 4.68 -12.24
C GLY A 199 -6.11 4.86 -10.85
N GLU A 200 -7.33 5.39 -10.74
CA GLU A 200 -8.03 5.39 -9.46
C GLU A 200 -8.07 3.96 -8.91
N PRO A 201 -7.72 3.74 -7.62
CA PRO A 201 -8.03 2.48 -6.97
C PRO A 201 -9.54 2.31 -7.06
N ASN A 202 -9.97 1.25 -7.75
CA ASN A 202 -11.34 0.78 -7.92
C ASN A 202 -12.25 1.31 -6.79
N ARG A 203 -13.00 2.40 -7.04
CA ARG A 203 -14.07 2.82 -6.14
C ARG A 203 -15.02 1.64 -6.10
N PRO A 204 -15.23 0.97 -4.95
CA PRO A 204 -16.28 -0.03 -4.89
C PRO A 204 -17.59 0.69 -5.24
N LEU A 205 -18.14 0.36 -6.40
CA LEU A 205 -19.47 0.75 -6.81
C LEU A 205 -20.45 0.00 -5.88
N GLY A 206 -20.96 0.69 -4.86
CA GLY A 206 -21.99 0.21 -3.94
C GLY A 206 -21.72 0.69 -2.50
N LEU A 207 -22.59 1.41 -1.80
CA LEU A 207 -24.01 1.69 -1.96
C LEU A 207 -24.28 3.15 -1.57
N ALA A 208 -25.22 3.74 -2.30
CA ALA A 208 -25.70 5.10 -2.18
C ALA A 208 -26.08 5.47 -0.73
N ASP A 209 -25.59 6.63 -0.34
CA ASP A 209 -26.12 7.45 0.74
C ASP A 209 -27.60 7.75 0.42
N ARG A 210 -28.51 6.89 0.90
CA ARG A 210 -29.95 7.13 0.79
C ARG A 210 -30.29 8.23 1.80
N PRO A 211 -30.81 9.40 1.38
CA PRO A 211 -31.27 10.39 2.33
C PRO A 211 -32.44 9.81 3.13
N VAL A 212 -32.22 9.60 4.43
CA VAL A 212 -33.29 9.25 5.37
C VAL A 212 -34.19 10.49 5.51
N HIS A 213 -35.24 10.55 4.70
CA HIS A 213 -36.35 11.46 4.94
C HIS A 213 -37.01 11.09 6.28
N ARG A 214 -36.66 11.80 7.35
CA ARG A 214 -37.43 11.80 8.60
C ARG A 214 -38.81 12.41 8.30
N ARG A 215 -39.82 11.57 8.13
CA ARG A 215 -41.22 12.03 8.24
C ARG A 215 -41.51 12.24 9.72
N ALA A 216 -41.65 13.49 10.12
CA ALA A 216 -42.28 13.83 11.39
C ALA A 216 -43.74 13.36 11.35
N TRP A 217 -44.14 12.54 12.32
CA TRP A 217 -45.55 12.28 12.60
C TRP A 217 -46.08 13.39 13.52
N PRO A 218 -47.19 14.07 13.18
CA PRO A 218 -47.90 14.89 14.14
C PRO A 218 -48.67 14.00 15.14
N ALA A 219 -48.90 14.58 16.32
CA ALA A 219 -49.44 13.98 17.54
C ALA A 219 -50.84 13.36 17.39
#